data_AF-A0A2H9TMT6-F1
#
_entry.id   AF-A0A2H9TMT6-F1
#
_cell.length_a   1.000
_cell.length_b   1.000
_cell.length_c   1.000
_cell.angle_alpha   90.00
_cell.angle_beta   90.00
_cell.angle_gamma   90.00
#
_symmetry.space_group_name_H-M   'P 1'
#
loop_
_entity.id
_entity.type
_entity.pdbx_description
1 polymer ?
#
loop_
_entity_poly.entity_id
_entity_poly.type
_entity_poly.pdbx_seq_one_letter_code
_entity_poly.pdbx_strand_id
1 'polypeptide(L)'
;MNTVAQVFGAIVASFATVHVATKDPQSLEGTYRGFHLLGLLASSLTGYLGTIAAFDASWWAFLAGLGPVAIAALVLFVRHEYRHCALLKAAERYLTLSPLGTLTESTTFSEAVSIALQQYGLTDASRLTRFSFDTLQRAFATTSLRLGRWLSYAEFRAECTSSSALHGDYDFGAKAALLVFVDPTAAIQCRRWFVEYSVLLKPAYSLKGMELVDLIRFIWKSGVLDRGIQLDCTLRAFKCLESEPMMAKSLCVALLCEHPDDIWIHRQLFSKLAYLGRELKLESIVPHETLDIAQWYAPGSKKECQFCKYRPPASQPARMRFFRSALAQSIQFFRSPYCKICRVETLEKLKVEDGPPARLDEQLHEETPLSGIATQA
;
A
#
# COMPACT_ATOMS: atom_id res chain seq x y z
N MET A 1 -33.19 35.92 -31.38
CA MET A 1 -31.96 35.14 -31.10
C MET A 1 -31.01 36.03 -30.31
N ASN A 2 -30.52 35.56 -29.15
CA ASN A 2 -29.62 36.33 -28.31
C ASN A 2 -28.16 36.00 -28.67
N THR A 3 -27.60 36.74 -29.63
CA THR A 3 -26.25 36.54 -30.18
C THR A 3 -25.18 36.50 -29.08
N VAL A 4 -25.39 37.25 -27.99
CA VAL A 4 -24.49 37.29 -26.83
C VAL A 4 -24.44 35.94 -26.11
N ALA A 5 -25.60 35.29 -25.91
CA ALA A 5 -25.67 33.99 -25.26
C ALA A 5 -24.99 32.90 -26.11
N GLN A 6 -25.09 33.01 -27.44
CA GLN A 6 -24.49 32.03 -28.34
C GLN A 6 -22.96 32.10 -28.36
N VAL A 7 -22.42 33.32 -28.45
CA VAL A 7 -20.97 33.56 -28.39
C VAL A 7 -20.40 33.13 -27.04
N PHE A 8 -21.09 33.45 -25.93
CA PHE A 8 -20.66 33.04 -24.60
C PHE A 8 -20.67 31.52 -24.43
N GLY A 9 -21.72 30.84 -24.90
CA GLY A 9 -21.82 29.38 -24.87
C GLY A 9 -20.68 28.68 -25.64
N ALA A 10 -20.32 29.21 -26.81
CA ALA A 10 -19.20 28.69 -27.62
C ALA A 10 -17.83 28.88 -26.95
N ILE A 11 -17.61 30.03 -26.30
CA ILE A 11 -16.37 30.31 -25.55
C ILE A 11 -16.24 29.34 -24.37
N VAL A 12 -17.32 29.19 -23.59
CA VAL A 12 -17.35 28.28 -22.44
C VAL A 12 -17.13 26.83 -22.86
N ALA A 13 -17.75 26.38 -23.94
CA ALA A 13 -17.57 25.03 -24.48
C ALA A 13 -16.12 24.78 -24.94
N SER A 14 -15.51 25.75 -25.60
CA SER A 14 -14.12 25.67 -26.06
C SER A 14 -13.16 25.61 -24.87
N PHE A 15 -13.34 26.49 -23.88
CA PHE A 15 -12.49 26.52 -22.69
C PHE A 15 -12.62 25.23 -21.87
N ALA A 16 -13.83 24.71 -21.68
CA ALA A 16 -14.05 23.45 -20.99
C ALA A 16 -13.38 22.26 -21.71
N THR A 17 -13.49 22.19 -23.03
CA THR A 17 -12.88 21.13 -23.84
C THR A 17 -11.36 21.19 -23.77
N VAL A 18 -10.78 22.38 -23.91
CA VAL A 18 -9.32 22.59 -23.77
C VAL A 18 -8.87 22.26 -22.35
N HIS A 19 -9.59 22.70 -21.32
CA HIS A 19 -9.26 22.42 -19.93
C HIS A 19 -9.26 20.91 -19.65
N VAL A 20 -10.27 20.18 -20.12
CA VAL A 20 -10.31 18.70 -20.01
C VAL A 20 -9.16 18.06 -20.78
N ALA A 21 -8.89 18.51 -22.01
CA ALA A 21 -7.86 17.93 -22.88
C ALA A 21 -6.42 18.25 -22.42
N THR A 22 -6.21 19.34 -21.67
CA THR A 22 -4.90 19.74 -21.15
C THR A 22 -4.66 19.27 -19.72
N LYS A 23 -5.70 18.76 -19.04
CA LYS A 23 -5.57 18.24 -17.68
C LYS A 23 -4.57 17.09 -17.66
N ASP A 24 -3.66 17.14 -16.70
CA ASP A 24 -2.64 16.11 -16.55
C ASP A 24 -3.31 14.77 -16.21
N PRO A 25 -3.07 13.70 -16.99
CA PRO A 25 -3.56 12.38 -16.64
C PRO A 25 -3.05 11.90 -15.28
N GLN A 26 -1.93 12.43 -14.77
CA GLN A 26 -1.45 12.14 -13.40
C GLN A 26 -2.49 12.50 -12.33
N SER A 27 -3.32 13.51 -12.57
CA SER A 27 -4.39 13.89 -11.65
C SER A 27 -5.52 12.83 -11.55
N LEU A 28 -5.57 11.87 -12.47
CA LEU A 28 -6.52 10.75 -12.47
C LEU A 28 -5.97 9.51 -11.76
N GLU A 29 -4.68 9.49 -11.45
CA GLU A 29 -3.99 8.41 -10.74
C GLU A 29 -3.79 8.81 -9.27
N GLY A 30 -4.65 8.36 -8.36
CA GLY A 30 -4.46 8.58 -6.92
C GLY A 30 -5.73 8.62 -6.08
N THR A 31 -5.56 8.88 -4.79
CA THR A 31 -6.62 8.93 -3.77
C THR A 31 -7.70 9.98 -4.10
N TYR A 32 -7.33 11.03 -4.84
CA TYR A 32 -8.21 12.13 -5.27
C TYR A 32 -8.90 11.91 -6.62
N ARG A 33 -8.78 10.72 -7.23
CA ARG A 33 -9.38 10.38 -8.53
C ARG A 33 -10.87 10.75 -8.61
N GLY A 34 -11.61 10.57 -7.51
CA GLY A 34 -13.03 10.93 -7.43
C GLY A 34 -13.29 12.43 -7.64
N PHE A 35 -12.49 13.30 -7.02
CA PHE A 35 -12.60 14.75 -7.20
C PHE A 35 -12.18 15.18 -8.61
N HIS A 36 -11.16 14.54 -9.19
CA HIS A 36 -10.74 14.84 -10.55
C HIS A 36 -11.74 14.38 -11.61
N LEU A 37 -12.39 13.23 -11.40
CA LEU A 37 -13.51 12.75 -12.21
C LEU A 37 -14.73 13.67 -12.06
N LEU A 38 -15.06 14.11 -10.85
CA LEU A 38 -16.15 15.06 -10.61
C LEU A 38 -15.88 16.39 -11.33
N GLY A 39 -14.65 16.89 -11.27
CA GLY A 39 -14.23 18.09 -12.01
C GLY A 39 -14.29 17.90 -13.52
N LEU A 40 -13.88 16.74 -14.04
CA LEU A 40 -14.02 16.40 -15.46
C LEU A 40 -15.48 16.33 -15.91
N LEU A 41 -16.35 15.72 -15.10
CA LEU A 41 -17.78 15.65 -15.35
C LEU A 41 -18.42 17.04 -15.32
N ALA A 42 -18.06 17.88 -14.34
CA ALA A 42 -18.51 19.26 -14.25
C ALA A 42 -18.08 20.06 -15.49
N SER A 43 -16.81 20.01 -15.87
CA SER A 43 -16.32 20.70 -17.08
C SER A 43 -17.00 20.18 -18.35
N SER A 44 -17.18 18.87 -18.48
CA SER A 44 -17.86 18.27 -19.65
C SER A 44 -19.34 18.69 -19.72
N LEU A 45 -20.03 18.72 -18.58
CA LEU A 45 -21.41 19.19 -18.48
C LEU A 45 -21.53 20.68 -18.81
N THR A 46 -20.60 21.51 -18.31
CA THR A 46 -20.54 22.94 -18.65
C THR A 46 -20.32 23.15 -20.15
N GLY A 47 -19.43 22.36 -20.77
CA GLY A 47 -19.22 22.43 -22.22
C GLY A 47 -20.42 21.97 -23.04
N TYR A 48 -21.09 20.91 -22.59
CA TYR A 48 -22.33 20.41 -23.20
C TYR A 48 -23.46 21.46 -23.13
N LEU A 49 -23.70 22.03 -21.95
CA LEU A 49 -24.71 23.06 -21.75
C LEU A 49 -24.39 24.35 -22.52
N GLY A 50 -23.12 24.74 -22.59
CA GLY A 50 -22.66 25.88 -23.41
C GLY A 50 -22.93 25.65 -24.90
N THR A 51 -22.77 24.42 -25.38
CA THR A 51 -23.08 24.05 -26.77
C THR A 51 -24.59 24.11 -27.04
N ILE A 52 -25.42 23.61 -26.12
CA ILE A 52 -26.89 23.71 -26.22
C ILE A 52 -27.34 25.17 -26.27
N ALA A 53 -26.77 26.02 -25.42
CA ALA A 53 -27.05 27.46 -25.41
C ALA A 53 -26.61 28.15 -26.72
N ALA A 54 -25.49 27.70 -27.32
CA ALA A 54 -24.99 28.23 -28.59
C ALA A 54 -25.90 27.91 -29.78
N PHE A 55 -26.56 26.75 -29.77
CA PHE A 55 -27.41 26.27 -30.86
C PHE A 55 -28.91 26.37 -30.57
N ASP A 56 -29.28 27.26 -29.63
CA ASP A 56 -30.67 27.62 -29.30
C ASP A 56 -31.55 26.40 -28.97
N ALA A 57 -30.98 25.41 -28.27
CA ALA A 57 -31.64 24.17 -27.86
C ALA A 57 -32.35 23.38 -28.98
N SER A 58 -31.93 23.54 -30.23
CA SER A 58 -32.38 22.69 -31.33
C SER A 58 -32.03 21.22 -31.06
N TRP A 59 -32.81 20.26 -31.56
CA TRP A 59 -32.57 18.84 -31.26
C TRP A 59 -31.18 18.37 -31.72
N TRP A 60 -30.65 18.93 -32.82
CA TRP A 60 -29.28 18.69 -33.29
C TRP A 60 -28.21 19.27 -32.35
N ALA A 61 -28.52 20.29 -31.55
CA ALA A 61 -27.60 20.85 -30.55
C ALA A 61 -27.21 19.83 -29.48
N PHE A 62 -28.13 18.93 -29.11
CA PHE A 62 -27.86 17.85 -28.16
C PHE A 62 -26.87 16.83 -28.75
N LEU A 63 -26.98 16.52 -30.05
CA LEU A 63 -26.02 15.68 -30.77
C LEU A 63 -24.67 16.39 -30.95
N ALA A 64 -24.67 17.68 -31.30
CA ALA A 64 -23.46 18.47 -31.45
C ALA A 64 -22.69 18.61 -30.13
N GLY A 65 -23.40 18.74 -29.00
CA GLY A 65 -22.82 18.80 -27.66
C GLY A 65 -22.12 17.51 -27.21
N LEU A 66 -22.51 16.34 -27.74
CA LEU A 66 -21.84 15.07 -27.46
C LEU A 66 -20.45 14.98 -28.12
N GLY A 67 -20.24 15.67 -29.24
CA GLY A 67 -18.98 15.65 -29.99
C GLY A 67 -17.76 16.04 -29.13
N PRO A 68 -17.75 17.23 -28.49
CA PRO A 68 -16.65 17.66 -27.63
C PRO A 68 -16.37 16.72 -26.45
N VAL A 69 -17.42 16.17 -25.82
CA VAL A 69 -17.29 15.23 -24.70
C VAL A 69 -16.68 13.91 -25.18
N ALA A 70 -17.13 13.39 -26.33
CA ALA A 70 -16.57 12.19 -26.93
C ALA A 70 -15.11 12.38 -27.36
N ILE A 71 -14.77 13.52 -27.95
CA ILE A 71 -13.38 13.87 -28.32
C ILE A 71 -12.50 13.94 -27.07
N ALA A 72 -12.96 14.61 -26.01
CA ALA A 72 -12.23 14.70 -24.76
C ALA A 72 -12.00 13.33 -24.11
N ALA A 73 -13.04 12.49 -24.05
CA ALA A 73 -12.94 11.12 -23.54
C ALA A 73 -11.98 10.27 -24.39
N LEU A 74 -12.04 10.39 -25.71
CA LEU A 74 -11.15 9.69 -26.64
C LEU A 74 -9.69 10.15 -26.45
N VAL A 75 -9.43 11.45 -26.32
CA VAL A 75 -8.07 11.99 -26.07
C VAL A 75 -7.51 11.47 -24.75
N LEU A 76 -8.32 11.43 -23.69
CA LEU A 76 -7.90 10.86 -22.40
C LEU A 76 -7.61 9.35 -22.52
N PHE A 77 -8.46 8.61 -23.22
CA PHE A 77 -8.28 7.18 -23.45
C PHE A 77 -7.01 6.90 -24.26
N VAL A 78 -6.81 7.60 -25.38
CA VAL A 78 -5.61 7.47 -26.22
C VAL A 78 -4.34 7.85 -25.46
N ARG A 79 -4.36 8.91 -24.64
CA ARG A 79 -3.20 9.28 -23.80
C ARG A 79 -2.91 8.22 -22.74
N HIS A 80 -3.94 7.67 -22.11
CA HIS A 80 -3.81 6.59 -21.15
C HIS A 80 -3.19 5.34 -21.79
N GLU A 81 -3.75 4.88 -22.92
CA GLU A 81 -3.23 3.74 -23.67
C GLU A 81 -1.81 4.00 -24.20
N TYR A 82 -1.52 5.20 -24.69
CA TYR A 82 -0.18 5.57 -25.14
C TYR A 82 0.82 5.50 -23.99
N ARG A 83 0.50 6.06 -22.81
CA ARG A 83 1.36 5.95 -21.62
C ARG A 83 1.52 4.50 -21.19
N HIS A 84 0.45 3.72 -21.14
CA HIS A 84 0.50 2.30 -20.79
C HIS A 84 1.36 1.50 -21.77
N CYS A 85 1.18 1.67 -23.08
CA CYS A 85 1.99 1.03 -24.11
C CYS A 85 3.45 1.52 -24.08
N ALA A 86 3.69 2.80 -23.83
CA ALA A 86 5.04 3.33 -23.68
C ALA A 86 5.74 2.72 -22.46
N LEU A 87 5.03 2.55 -21.34
CA LEU A 87 5.53 1.88 -20.14
C LEU A 87 5.82 0.41 -20.40
N LEU A 88 4.91 -0.31 -21.07
CA LEU A 88 5.13 -1.71 -21.46
C LEU A 88 6.35 -1.85 -22.38
N LYS A 89 6.45 -1.05 -23.44
CA LYS A 89 7.59 -1.07 -24.36
C LYS A 89 8.89 -0.67 -23.67
N ALA A 90 8.84 0.29 -22.75
CA ALA A 90 10.00 0.67 -21.96
C ALA A 90 10.43 -0.51 -21.09
N ALA A 91 9.51 -1.09 -20.32
CA ALA A 91 9.80 -2.21 -19.44
C ALA A 91 10.19 -3.51 -20.19
N GLU A 92 9.65 -3.79 -21.39
CA GLU A 92 10.11 -4.85 -22.30
C GLU A 92 11.53 -4.60 -22.79
N ARG A 93 11.85 -3.38 -23.25
CA ARG A 93 13.22 -2.98 -23.61
C ARG A 93 14.17 -3.05 -22.41
N TYR A 94 13.65 -2.83 -21.21
CA TYR A 94 14.47 -2.86 -20.01
C TYR A 94 14.76 -4.29 -19.55
N LEU A 95 13.80 -5.21 -19.67
CA LEU A 95 14.01 -6.64 -19.37
C LEU A 95 15.12 -7.27 -20.23
N THR A 96 15.39 -6.73 -21.43
CA THR A 96 16.43 -7.20 -22.34
C THR A 96 17.80 -6.56 -22.09
N LEU A 97 17.91 -5.51 -21.27
CA LEU A 97 19.10 -4.66 -21.19
C LEU A 97 20.07 -4.95 -20.02
N SER A 98 19.82 -5.90 -19.12
CA SER A 98 20.79 -6.11 -18.03
C SER A 98 20.97 -7.57 -17.60
N PRO A 99 22.17 -8.15 -17.80
CA PRO A 99 22.63 -9.33 -17.11
C PRO A 99 23.42 -8.89 -15.86
N LEU A 100 22.91 -9.20 -14.66
CA LEU A 100 23.60 -9.10 -13.35
C LEU A 100 23.97 -7.69 -12.82
N GLY A 101 23.07 -7.11 -12.02
CA GLY A 101 23.22 -7.19 -10.55
C GLY A 101 23.62 -5.96 -9.73
N THR A 102 24.28 -4.93 -10.27
CA THR A 102 24.77 -3.80 -9.44
C THR A 102 24.34 -2.44 -9.99
N LEU A 103 23.72 -1.61 -9.13
CA LEU A 103 23.54 -0.18 -9.40
C LEU A 103 24.93 0.49 -9.43
N THR A 104 25.11 1.41 -10.37
CA THR A 104 26.27 2.29 -10.51
C THR A 104 25.80 3.74 -10.41
N GLU A 105 26.70 4.69 -10.18
CA GLU A 105 26.35 6.12 -10.18
C GLU A 105 25.78 6.61 -11.52
N SER A 106 26.11 5.93 -12.62
CA SER A 106 25.55 6.19 -13.95
C SER A 106 24.21 5.50 -14.21
N THR A 107 23.72 4.66 -13.28
CA THR A 107 22.51 3.89 -13.50
C THR A 107 21.29 4.80 -13.57
N THR A 108 20.63 4.78 -14.71
CA THR A 108 19.40 5.53 -14.93
C THR A 108 18.27 4.93 -14.10
N PHE A 109 17.27 5.76 -13.75
CA PHE A 109 16.05 5.29 -13.08
C PHE A 109 15.43 4.06 -13.76
N SER A 110 15.40 4.07 -15.09
CA SER A 110 14.91 2.97 -15.93
C SER A 110 15.66 1.66 -15.74
N GLU A 111 16.99 1.70 -15.69
CA GLU A 111 17.82 0.51 -15.49
C GLU A 111 17.66 -0.04 -14.08
N ALA A 112 17.59 0.83 -13.07
CA ALA A 112 17.38 0.44 -11.67
C ALA A 112 16.04 -0.32 -11.50
N VAL A 113 14.97 0.19 -12.12
CA VAL A 113 13.65 -0.46 -12.12
C VAL A 113 13.67 -1.81 -12.82
N SER A 114 14.45 -1.95 -13.90
CA SER A 114 14.60 -3.22 -14.62
C SER A 114 15.27 -4.31 -13.79
N ILE A 115 16.40 -3.94 -13.17
CA ILE A 115 17.18 -4.87 -12.37
C ILE A 115 16.32 -5.36 -11.19
N ALA A 116 15.56 -4.44 -10.59
CA ALA A 116 14.61 -4.77 -9.54
C ALA A 116 13.46 -5.68 -10.02
N LEU A 117 12.91 -5.48 -11.22
CA LEU A 117 11.88 -6.37 -11.78
C LEU A 117 12.34 -7.83 -11.83
N GLN A 118 13.53 -8.04 -12.37
CA GLN A 118 14.13 -9.36 -12.47
C GLN A 118 14.36 -9.98 -11.08
N GLN A 119 14.88 -9.19 -10.12
CA GLN A 119 15.10 -9.65 -8.75
C GLN A 119 13.82 -10.12 -8.04
N TYR A 120 12.68 -9.50 -8.35
CA TYR A 120 11.40 -9.85 -7.76
C TYR A 120 10.69 -11.00 -8.47
N GLY A 121 11.30 -11.58 -9.51
CA GLY A 121 10.69 -12.63 -10.35
C GLY A 121 9.47 -12.12 -11.11
N LEU A 122 9.38 -10.81 -11.32
CA LEU A 122 8.32 -10.19 -12.10
C LEU A 122 8.73 -10.22 -13.56
N THR A 123 8.45 -11.35 -14.22
CA THR A 123 8.70 -11.55 -15.65
C THR A 123 7.84 -10.65 -16.54
N ASP A 124 6.80 -10.05 -15.97
CA ASP A 124 5.89 -9.14 -16.68
C ASP A 124 6.01 -7.71 -16.15
N ALA A 125 6.59 -6.86 -16.99
CA ALA A 125 6.60 -5.41 -16.93
C ALA A 125 5.27 -4.77 -16.51
N SER A 126 4.15 -5.33 -16.97
CA SER A 126 2.79 -4.84 -16.71
C SER A 126 2.43 -4.82 -15.21
N ARG A 127 3.22 -5.50 -14.38
CA ARG A 127 3.03 -5.57 -12.93
C ARG A 127 3.65 -4.38 -12.20
N LEU A 128 4.65 -3.72 -12.80
CA LEU A 128 5.21 -2.47 -12.27
C LEU A 128 4.58 -1.21 -12.85
N THR A 129 3.93 -1.27 -14.01
CA THR A 129 3.22 -0.12 -14.60
C THR A 129 2.11 0.45 -13.70
N ARG A 130 1.82 -0.23 -12.58
CA ARG A 130 0.79 0.16 -11.60
C ARG A 130 1.33 0.78 -10.32
N PHE A 131 2.64 0.78 -10.08
CA PHE A 131 3.19 1.90 -9.31
C PHE A 131 3.14 3.09 -10.25
N SER A 132 2.53 4.21 -9.84
CA SER A 132 2.66 5.40 -10.67
C SER A 132 4.14 5.69 -10.87
N PHE A 133 4.53 6.05 -12.10
CA PHE A 133 5.91 6.39 -12.42
C PHE A 133 6.46 7.39 -11.41
N ASP A 134 5.63 8.36 -11.02
CA ASP A 134 5.94 9.37 -10.00
C ASP A 134 6.24 8.77 -8.63
N THR A 135 5.60 7.66 -8.27
CA THR A 135 5.85 6.96 -6.99
C THR A 135 7.20 6.26 -7.01
N LEU A 136 7.52 5.55 -8.09
CA LEU A 136 8.83 4.92 -8.26
C LEU A 136 9.92 5.99 -8.39
N GLN A 137 9.67 7.06 -9.15
CA GLN A 137 10.62 8.16 -9.34
C GLN A 137 10.88 8.91 -8.04
N ARG A 138 9.84 9.15 -7.22
CA ARG A 138 10.01 9.72 -5.86
C ARG A 138 10.81 8.77 -4.97
N ALA A 139 10.51 7.48 -4.98
CA ALA A 139 11.26 6.48 -4.23
C ALA A 139 12.73 6.44 -4.68
N PHE A 140 13.01 6.52 -5.98
CA PHE A 140 14.36 6.60 -6.54
C PHE A 140 15.08 7.91 -6.21
N ALA A 141 14.36 9.03 -6.12
CA ALA A 141 14.94 10.32 -5.81
C ALA A 141 15.44 10.46 -4.35
N THR A 142 15.18 9.45 -3.49
CA THR A 142 15.68 9.39 -2.12
C THR A 142 17.21 9.34 -2.08
N THR A 143 17.80 9.92 -1.03
CA THR A 143 19.23 10.27 -0.96
C THR A 143 20.17 9.08 -1.18
N SER A 144 19.83 7.90 -0.65
CA SER A 144 20.68 6.70 -0.81
C SER A 144 20.71 6.19 -2.25
N LEU A 145 19.64 6.34 -3.02
CA LEU A 145 19.59 5.89 -4.42
C LEU A 145 20.25 6.86 -5.39
N ARG A 146 20.36 8.15 -5.02
CA ARG A 146 21.18 9.13 -5.75
C ARG A 146 22.66 8.76 -5.78
N LEU A 147 23.12 8.00 -4.78
CA LEU A 147 24.49 7.49 -4.71
C LEU A 147 24.69 6.21 -5.52
N GLY A 148 23.72 5.81 -6.35
CA GLY A 148 23.82 4.62 -7.20
C GLY A 148 23.95 3.32 -6.40
N ARG A 149 23.47 3.28 -5.15
CA ARG A 149 23.54 2.09 -4.29
C ARG A 149 22.16 1.58 -3.93
N TRP A 150 22.05 0.26 -3.79
CA TRP A 150 20.85 -0.37 -3.26
C TRP A 150 20.64 0.02 -1.79
N LEU A 151 19.38 0.09 -1.34
CA LEU A 151 19.06 0.34 0.06
C LEU A 151 19.41 -0.89 0.89
N SER A 152 20.25 -0.69 1.90
CA SER A 152 20.42 -1.66 2.98
C SER A 152 19.14 -1.78 3.80
N TYR A 153 19.04 -2.84 4.62
CA TYR A 153 17.90 -3.02 5.53
C TYR A 153 17.68 -1.80 6.45
N ALA A 154 18.76 -1.24 7.01
CA ALA A 154 18.69 -0.10 7.92
C ALA A 154 18.21 1.17 7.20
N GLU A 155 18.71 1.44 5.98
CA GLU A 155 18.29 2.59 5.17
C GLU A 155 16.84 2.46 4.72
N PHE A 156 16.43 1.27 4.28
CA PHE A 156 15.05 1.00 3.91
C PHE A 156 14.08 1.29 5.07
N ARG A 157 14.42 0.83 6.28
CA ARG A 157 13.63 1.14 7.49
C ARG A 157 13.57 2.63 7.75
N ALA A 158 14.73 3.28 7.79
CA ALA A 158 14.83 4.71 8.04
C ALA A 158 14.00 5.53 7.03
N GLU A 159 14.03 5.18 5.75
CA GLU A 159 13.25 5.88 4.71
C GLU A 159 11.74 5.60 4.82
N CYS A 160 11.40 4.35 5.15
CA CYS A 160 10.02 3.98 5.45
C CYS A 160 9.48 4.69 6.70
N THR A 161 10.33 5.09 7.65
CA THR A 161 9.89 5.77 8.89
C THR A 161 10.08 7.29 8.86
N SER A 162 11.00 7.83 8.04
CA SER A 162 11.27 9.27 7.89
C SER A 162 10.09 10.05 7.30
N SER A 163 9.38 9.44 6.35
CA SER A 163 8.21 10.02 5.67
C SER A 163 6.93 9.99 6.51
N SER A 164 6.99 9.50 7.75
CA SER A 164 5.82 9.29 8.62
C SER A 164 5.32 10.57 9.30
N ALA A 165 5.41 11.73 8.64
CA ALA A 165 4.90 12.99 9.14
C ALA A 165 3.35 12.94 9.26
N LEU A 166 2.90 12.31 10.34
CA LEU A 166 1.74 12.51 11.22
C LEU A 166 0.34 12.81 10.66
N HIS A 167 0.10 13.03 9.36
CA HIS A 167 -1.21 13.45 8.86
C HIS A 167 -1.64 12.69 7.60
N GLY A 168 -2.46 11.66 7.82
CA GLY A 168 -3.56 11.29 6.92
C GLY A 168 -3.24 10.38 5.74
N ASP A 169 -2.06 10.48 5.11
CA ASP A 169 -1.74 9.68 3.94
C ASP A 169 -0.61 8.69 4.23
N TYR A 170 -0.97 7.57 4.88
CA TYR A 170 -0.13 6.37 4.89
C TYR A 170 -0.14 5.78 3.49
N ASP A 171 0.66 6.38 2.62
CA ASP A 171 0.92 5.84 1.30
C ASP A 171 1.86 4.64 1.43
N PHE A 172 1.30 3.54 1.95
CA PHE A 172 1.97 2.25 1.97
C PHE A 172 2.33 1.79 0.54
N GLY A 173 1.69 2.35 -0.50
CA GLY A 173 2.10 2.16 -1.89
C GLY A 173 3.46 2.80 -2.18
N ALA A 174 3.65 4.07 -1.81
CA ALA A 174 4.94 4.74 -1.93
C ALA A 174 6.03 4.07 -1.09
N LYS A 175 5.73 3.67 0.14
CA LYS A 175 6.69 2.93 0.97
C LYS A 175 7.01 1.55 0.40
N ALA A 176 6.02 0.87 -0.18
CA ALA A 176 6.25 -0.39 -0.88
C ALA A 176 7.13 -0.21 -2.13
N ALA A 177 7.05 0.93 -2.82
CA ALA A 177 7.91 1.20 -3.97
C ALA A 177 9.40 1.21 -3.60
N LEU A 178 9.76 1.56 -2.36
CA LEU A 178 11.14 1.47 -1.88
C LEU A 178 11.67 0.03 -1.88
N LEU A 179 10.80 -0.99 -1.74
CA LEU A 179 11.22 -2.40 -1.80
C LEU A 179 11.88 -2.72 -3.16
N VAL A 180 11.44 -2.08 -4.24
CA VAL A 180 12.05 -2.22 -5.58
C VAL A 180 13.54 -1.89 -5.53
N PHE A 181 13.95 -0.99 -4.65
CA PHE A 181 15.31 -0.45 -4.61
C PHE A 181 16.15 -0.99 -3.43
N VAL A 182 15.76 -2.11 -2.83
CA VAL A 182 16.49 -2.76 -1.73
C VAL A 182 17.56 -3.71 -2.27
N ASP A 183 18.66 -3.84 -1.53
CA ASP A 183 19.69 -4.83 -1.80
C ASP A 183 19.07 -6.24 -1.88
N PRO A 184 19.35 -7.04 -2.93
CA PRO A 184 18.82 -8.39 -3.08
C PRO A 184 18.99 -9.27 -1.84
N THR A 185 20.14 -9.14 -1.16
CA THR A 185 20.47 -9.90 0.05
C THR A 185 19.60 -9.50 1.24
N ALA A 186 19.15 -8.24 1.28
CA ALA A 186 18.28 -7.69 2.31
C ALA A 186 16.78 -7.77 1.95
N ALA A 187 16.43 -8.02 0.69
CA ALA A 187 15.08 -7.92 0.16
C ALA A 187 14.05 -8.76 0.95
N ILE A 188 14.41 -9.99 1.34
CA ILE A 188 13.52 -10.87 2.13
C ILE A 188 13.22 -10.24 3.49
N GLN A 189 14.26 -9.75 4.18
CA GLN A 189 14.13 -9.12 5.50
C GLN A 189 13.35 -7.81 5.43
N CYS A 190 13.58 -6.99 4.40
CA CYS A 190 12.84 -5.75 4.15
C CYS A 190 11.36 -6.01 3.87
N ARG A 191 11.03 -7.00 3.02
CA ARG A 191 9.63 -7.36 2.74
C ARG A 191 8.91 -7.82 3.99
N ARG A 192 9.56 -8.69 4.79
CA ARG A 192 9.03 -9.13 6.07
C ARG A 192 8.78 -7.93 6.97
N TRP A 193 9.81 -7.15 7.28
CA TRP A 193 9.62 -5.98 8.15
C TRP A 193 8.54 -5.03 7.63
N PHE A 194 8.47 -4.76 6.32
CA PHE A 194 7.47 -3.87 5.72
C PHE A 194 6.04 -4.37 5.95
N VAL A 195 5.82 -5.68 5.83
CA VAL A 195 4.50 -6.27 6.06
C VAL A 195 4.16 -6.25 7.56
N GLU A 196 5.11 -6.57 8.46
CA GLU A 196 4.89 -6.49 9.92
C GLU A 196 4.55 -5.05 10.31
N TYR A 197 5.36 -4.10 9.85
CA TYR A 197 5.16 -2.66 10.01
C TYR A 197 3.77 -2.22 9.55
N SER A 198 3.35 -2.63 8.35
CA SER A 198 2.06 -2.24 7.78
C SER A 198 0.87 -2.88 8.47
N VAL A 199 1.00 -4.14 8.89
CA VAL A 199 -0.04 -4.88 9.62
C VAL A 199 -0.25 -4.31 11.01
N LEU A 200 0.78 -3.76 11.66
CA LEU A 200 0.64 -3.10 12.96
C LEU A 200 0.14 -1.66 12.84
N LEU A 201 0.71 -0.91 11.89
CA LEU A 201 0.40 0.51 11.78
C LEU A 201 -1.01 0.74 11.24
N LYS A 202 -1.47 -0.02 10.24
CA LYS A 202 -2.78 0.24 9.61
C LYS A 202 -3.95 0.10 10.60
N PRO A 203 -4.05 -0.95 11.43
CA PRO A 203 -5.13 -1.09 12.40
C PRO A 203 -5.03 -0.10 13.57
N ALA A 204 -3.82 0.33 13.97
CA ALA A 204 -3.66 1.32 15.04
C ALA A 204 -4.37 2.66 14.74
N TYR A 205 -4.71 2.88 13.47
CA TYR A 205 -5.38 4.07 12.98
C TYR A 205 -6.88 3.89 12.80
N SER A 206 -7.38 2.66 12.74
CA SER A 206 -8.78 2.34 12.49
C SER A 206 -9.50 1.69 13.67
N LEU A 207 -8.79 1.00 14.56
CA LEU A 207 -9.37 0.32 15.71
C LEU A 207 -9.81 1.31 16.80
N LYS A 208 -10.71 0.85 17.67
CA LYS A 208 -11.26 1.59 18.82
C LYS A 208 -11.43 0.64 20.02
N GLY A 209 -11.75 1.19 21.19
CA GLY A 209 -12.02 0.43 22.41
C GLY A 209 -10.88 -0.51 22.81
N MET A 210 -11.23 -1.68 23.35
CA MET A 210 -10.25 -2.69 23.82
C MET A 210 -9.32 -3.21 22.73
N GLU A 211 -9.79 -3.28 21.47
CA GLU A 211 -8.97 -3.78 20.36
C GLU A 211 -7.76 -2.86 20.11
N LEU A 212 -7.96 -1.56 20.27
CA LEU A 212 -6.90 -0.57 20.17
C LEU A 212 -5.93 -0.68 21.36
N VAL A 213 -6.45 -0.90 22.57
CA VAL A 213 -5.62 -1.11 23.78
C VAL A 213 -4.68 -2.31 23.58
N ASP A 214 -5.23 -3.44 23.16
CA ASP A 214 -4.47 -4.66 22.92
C ASP A 214 -3.42 -4.49 21.82
N LEU A 215 -3.76 -3.81 20.73
CA LEU A 215 -2.82 -3.53 19.65
C LEU A 215 -1.66 -2.63 20.11
N ILE A 216 -1.92 -1.59 20.90
CA ILE A 216 -0.85 -0.72 21.39
C ILE A 216 0.09 -1.51 22.30
N ARG A 217 -0.43 -2.29 23.26
CA ARG A 217 0.40 -3.18 24.09
C ARG A 217 1.27 -4.10 23.24
N PHE A 218 0.68 -4.69 22.20
CA PHE A 218 1.42 -5.52 21.26
C PHE A 218 2.53 -4.75 20.51
N ILE A 219 2.23 -3.55 20.01
CA ILE A 219 3.19 -2.69 19.31
C ILE A 219 4.42 -2.43 20.18
N TRP A 220 4.22 -2.13 21.46
CA TRP A 220 5.30 -1.91 22.41
C TRP A 220 6.13 -3.16 22.68
N LYS A 221 5.47 -4.31 22.86
CA LYS A 221 6.14 -5.60 23.08
C LYS A 221 6.90 -6.11 21.85
N SER A 222 6.40 -5.85 20.65
CA SER A 222 6.91 -6.45 19.41
C SER A 222 8.28 -5.93 18.96
N GLY A 223 8.64 -4.70 19.32
CA GLY A 223 9.87 -4.04 18.86
C GLY A 223 9.98 -3.80 17.35
N VAL A 224 8.91 -4.07 16.58
CA VAL A 224 8.90 -3.93 15.11
C VAL A 224 8.93 -2.46 14.69
N LEU A 225 8.15 -1.62 15.38
CA LEU A 225 8.03 -0.20 15.11
C LEU A 225 9.12 0.58 15.84
N ASP A 226 9.69 1.57 15.16
CA ASP A 226 10.66 2.47 15.77
C ASP A 226 10.01 3.27 16.91
N ARG A 227 10.85 3.69 17.85
CA ARG A 227 10.39 4.33 19.08
C ARG A 227 9.44 5.51 18.83
N GLY A 228 9.78 6.41 17.92
CA GLY A 228 8.92 7.56 17.59
C GLY A 228 7.52 7.14 17.15
N ILE A 229 7.42 6.09 16.32
CA ILE A 229 6.14 5.57 15.82
C ILE A 229 5.33 4.90 16.93
N GLN A 230 5.98 4.19 17.85
CA GLN A 230 5.31 3.63 19.03
C GLN A 230 4.68 4.73 19.88
N LEU A 231 5.42 5.82 20.13
CA LEU A 231 4.92 6.98 20.88
C LEU A 231 3.72 7.62 20.17
N ASP A 232 3.83 7.85 18.86
CA ASP A 232 2.76 8.45 18.06
C ASP A 232 1.49 7.60 18.04
N CYS A 233 1.64 6.28 17.84
CA CYS A 233 0.52 5.34 17.89
C CYS A 233 -0.16 5.38 19.27
N THR A 234 0.63 5.46 20.34
CA THR A 234 0.13 5.50 21.72
C THR A 234 -0.62 6.79 22.00
N LEU A 235 -0.05 7.95 21.65
CA LEU A 235 -0.70 9.24 21.82
C LEU A 235 -2.00 9.34 21.03
N ARG A 236 -1.99 8.83 19.79
CA ARG A 236 -3.20 8.72 18.98
C ARG A 236 -4.24 7.83 19.65
N ALA A 237 -3.83 6.67 20.15
CA ALA A 237 -4.74 5.76 20.82
C ALA A 237 -5.41 6.43 22.03
N PHE A 238 -4.65 7.19 22.83
CA PHE A 238 -5.23 7.99 23.91
C PHE A 238 -6.27 9.00 23.45
N LYS A 239 -6.00 9.71 22.35
CA LYS A 239 -6.97 10.63 21.76
C LYS A 239 -8.23 9.92 21.28
N CYS A 240 -8.09 8.73 20.69
CA CYS A 240 -9.22 7.93 20.25
C CYS A 240 -10.04 7.34 21.42
N LEU A 241 -9.38 7.05 22.54
CA LEU A 241 -10.00 6.50 23.76
C LEU A 241 -10.45 7.58 24.74
N GLU A 242 -10.38 8.87 24.38
CA GLU A 242 -10.78 9.99 25.26
C GLU A 242 -12.27 9.91 25.65
N SER A 243 -13.12 9.40 24.76
CA SER A 243 -14.54 9.13 25.04
C SER A 243 -14.77 7.86 25.87
N GLU A 244 -13.75 7.04 26.10
CA GLU A 244 -13.82 5.73 26.76
C GLU A 244 -12.80 5.66 27.93
N PRO A 245 -13.04 6.39 29.04
CA PRO A 245 -12.03 6.59 30.09
C PRO A 245 -11.54 5.28 30.73
N MET A 246 -12.40 4.26 30.82
CA MET A 246 -12.00 2.94 31.33
C MET A 246 -10.97 2.26 30.42
N MET A 247 -11.08 2.41 29.10
CA MET A 247 -10.15 1.82 28.14
C MET A 247 -8.83 2.59 28.11
N ALA A 248 -8.89 3.93 28.14
CA ALA A 248 -7.69 4.77 28.26
C ALA A 248 -6.93 4.44 29.56
N LYS A 249 -7.65 4.28 30.68
CA LYS A 249 -7.08 3.88 31.97
C LYS A 249 -6.45 2.49 31.89
N SER A 250 -7.14 1.51 31.29
CA SER A 250 -6.60 0.16 31.08
C SER A 250 -5.29 0.17 30.30
N LEU A 251 -5.21 0.97 29.22
CA LEU A 251 -3.98 1.14 28.44
C LEU A 251 -2.85 1.76 29.26
N CYS A 252 -3.12 2.81 30.05
CA CYS A 252 -2.11 3.42 30.93
C CYS A 252 -1.54 2.41 31.92
N VAL A 253 -2.41 1.67 32.60
CA VAL A 253 -2.00 0.68 33.61
C VAL A 253 -1.20 -0.43 32.96
N ALA A 254 -1.67 -0.97 31.83
CA ALA A 254 -0.95 -2.02 31.12
C ALA A 254 0.45 -1.57 30.69
N LEU A 255 0.60 -0.39 30.08
CA LEU A 255 1.90 0.11 29.64
C LEU A 255 2.85 0.41 30.82
N LEU A 256 2.34 0.94 31.93
CA LEU A 256 3.14 1.16 33.15
C LEU A 256 3.62 -0.15 33.78
N CYS A 257 2.78 -1.18 33.76
CA CYS A 257 3.14 -2.50 34.29
C CYS A 257 4.11 -3.25 33.37
N GLU A 258 3.90 -3.18 32.05
CA GLU A 258 4.69 -3.91 31.05
C GLU A 258 6.05 -3.26 30.77
N HIS A 259 6.17 -1.94 31.00
CA HIS A 259 7.36 -1.16 30.70
C HIS A 259 7.72 -0.18 31.83
N PRO A 260 8.04 -0.68 33.04
CA PRO A 260 8.28 0.16 34.22
C PRO A 260 9.55 1.02 34.13
N ASP A 261 10.53 0.63 33.32
CA ASP A 261 11.79 1.38 33.19
C ASP A 261 11.70 2.51 32.14
N ASP A 262 10.54 2.63 31.48
CA ASP A 262 10.37 3.56 30.38
C ASP A 262 10.02 4.98 30.86
N ILE A 263 11.01 5.87 30.81
CA ILE A 263 10.90 7.26 31.28
C ILE A 263 9.76 8.01 30.59
N TRP A 264 9.54 7.77 29.29
CA TRP A 264 8.49 8.48 28.55
C TRP A 264 7.11 8.02 29.00
N ILE A 265 6.91 6.70 29.17
CA ILE A 265 5.65 6.14 29.69
C ILE A 265 5.35 6.72 31.06
N HIS A 266 6.32 6.71 31.97
CA HIS A 266 6.14 7.29 33.30
C HIS A 266 5.77 8.77 33.25
N ARG A 267 6.49 9.57 32.47
CA ARG A 267 6.24 11.02 32.41
C ARG A 267 4.89 11.36 31.79
N GLN A 268 4.52 10.67 30.69
CA GLN A 268 3.34 11.02 29.91
C GLN A 268 2.06 10.33 30.41
N LEU A 269 2.14 9.06 30.82
CA LEU A 269 0.96 8.30 31.20
C LEU A 269 0.56 8.54 32.65
N PHE A 270 1.50 8.84 33.54
CA PHE A 270 1.19 9.10 34.94
C PHE A 270 0.33 10.36 35.13
N SER A 271 0.62 11.41 34.37
CA SER A 271 -0.20 12.64 34.36
C SER A 271 -1.62 12.38 33.83
N LYS A 272 -1.75 11.57 32.76
CA LYS A 272 -3.05 11.16 32.21
C LYS A 272 -3.83 10.27 33.17
N LEU A 273 -3.16 9.35 33.86
CA LEU A 273 -3.79 8.47 34.84
C LEU A 273 -4.36 9.26 36.03
N ALA A 274 -3.63 10.28 36.50
CA ALA A 274 -4.11 11.17 37.56
C ALA A 274 -5.40 11.91 37.15
N TYR A 275 -5.51 12.31 35.88
CA TYR A 275 -6.72 12.94 35.32
C TYR A 275 -7.90 11.96 35.20
N LEU A 276 -7.64 10.68 34.89
CA LEU A 276 -8.67 9.65 34.70
C LEU A 276 -9.21 9.03 36.01
N GLY A 277 -8.77 9.51 37.19
CA GLY A 277 -9.27 9.10 38.50
C GLY A 277 -8.43 8.02 39.21
N ARG A 278 -8.11 8.29 40.49
CA ARG A 278 -7.08 7.58 41.30
C ARG A 278 -7.40 6.16 41.74
N GLU A 279 -8.65 5.69 41.69
CA GLU A 279 -8.96 4.35 42.19
C GLU A 279 -8.46 3.26 41.23
N LEU A 280 -7.19 2.90 41.38
CA LEU A 280 -6.54 1.75 40.77
C LEU A 280 -6.99 0.49 41.50
N LYS A 281 -8.19 -0.01 41.18
CA LYS A 281 -8.37 -1.46 41.26
C LYS A 281 -7.63 -2.01 40.05
N LEU A 282 -6.44 -2.56 40.29
CA LEU A 282 -5.75 -3.41 39.32
C LEU A 282 -6.65 -4.64 39.11
N GLU A 283 -7.68 -4.49 38.30
CA GLU A 283 -8.37 -5.65 37.77
C GLU A 283 -7.31 -6.42 36.98
N SER A 284 -7.14 -7.69 37.35
CA SER A 284 -6.17 -8.62 36.77
C SER A 284 -6.03 -8.38 35.28
N ILE A 285 -4.91 -7.77 34.88
CA ILE A 285 -4.58 -7.56 33.48
C ILE A 285 -4.39 -8.96 32.90
N VAL A 286 -5.37 -9.42 32.12
CA VAL A 286 -5.31 -10.72 31.48
C VAL A 286 -4.05 -10.74 30.61
N PRO A 287 -3.14 -11.72 30.80
CA PRO A 287 -1.93 -11.84 29.99
C PRO A 287 -2.31 -11.86 28.52
N HIS A 288 -1.63 -11.03 27.73
CA HIS A 288 -1.86 -10.97 26.30
C HIS A 288 -1.23 -12.21 25.64
N GLU A 289 -2.06 -13.04 25.00
CA GLU A 289 -1.56 -14.10 24.12
C GLU A 289 -0.68 -13.46 23.05
N THR A 290 0.53 -14.00 22.87
CA THR A 290 1.48 -13.50 21.87
C THR A 290 0.88 -13.64 20.48
N LEU A 291 0.61 -12.50 19.86
CA LEU A 291 0.25 -12.40 18.45
C LEU A 291 1.43 -12.93 17.63
N ASP A 292 1.26 -14.13 17.06
CA ASP A 292 2.29 -14.75 16.24
C ASP A 292 2.28 -14.14 14.83
N ILE A 293 3.18 -13.18 14.65
CA ILE A 293 3.41 -12.47 13.38
C ILE A 293 3.76 -13.45 12.25
N ALA A 294 4.36 -14.61 12.56
CA ALA A 294 4.73 -15.61 11.56
C ALA A 294 3.52 -16.12 10.77
N GLN A 295 2.31 -16.09 11.34
CA GLN A 295 1.09 -16.53 10.66
C GLN A 295 0.69 -15.66 9.46
N TRP A 296 1.33 -14.49 9.27
CA TRP A 296 1.12 -13.61 8.13
C TRP A 296 2.12 -13.82 6.99
N TYR A 297 3.02 -14.80 7.14
CA TYR A 297 3.97 -15.26 6.13
C TYR A 297 3.88 -16.77 5.97
N ALA A 298 3.51 -17.24 4.79
CA ALA A 298 3.61 -18.66 4.46
C ALA A 298 4.01 -18.77 2.98
N PRO A 299 5.30 -19.00 2.70
CA PRO A 299 5.83 -18.93 1.35
C PRO A 299 5.17 -19.96 0.43
N GLY A 300 4.85 -19.55 -0.80
CA GLY A 300 4.46 -20.47 -1.88
C GLY A 300 2.96 -20.74 -2.00
N SER A 301 2.10 -19.97 -1.33
CA SER A 301 0.65 -20.13 -1.46
C SER A 301 0.05 -19.24 -2.55
N LYS A 302 -0.98 -19.74 -3.24
CA LYS A 302 -1.74 -18.96 -4.26
C LYS A 302 -2.40 -17.67 -3.73
N LYS A 303 -2.41 -17.44 -2.40
CA LYS A 303 -3.03 -16.27 -1.73
C LYS A 303 -2.02 -15.22 -1.28
N GLU A 304 -0.75 -15.39 -1.62
CA GLU A 304 0.35 -14.52 -1.23
C GLU A 304 0.50 -13.36 -2.23
N CYS A 305 0.73 -12.15 -1.72
CA CYS A 305 1.11 -11.03 -2.58
C CYS A 305 2.49 -11.30 -3.19
N GLN A 306 2.58 -11.38 -4.51
CA GLN A 306 3.85 -11.70 -5.16
C GLN A 306 4.95 -10.66 -4.91
N PHE A 307 4.55 -9.40 -4.69
CA PHE A 307 5.47 -8.30 -4.40
C PHE A 307 5.95 -8.32 -2.94
N CYS A 308 5.08 -7.97 -1.99
CA CYS A 308 5.45 -7.83 -0.57
C CYS A 308 5.36 -9.12 0.25
N LYS A 309 4.91 -10.23 -0.33
CA LYS A 309 4.77 -11.54 0.32
C LYS A 309 3.76 -11.59 1.47
N TYR A 310 2.93 -10.54 1.61
CA TYR A 310 1.81 -10.55 2.56
C TYR A 310 0.81 -11.64 2.22
N ARG A 311 0.43 -12.42 3.23
CA ARG A 311 -0.67 -13.39 3.16
C ARG A 311 -1.64 -13.15 4.32
N PRO A 312 -2.97 -13.13 4.07
CA PRO A 312 -3.93 -13.17 5.15
C PRO A 312 -3.88 -14.54 5.85
N PRO A 313 -3.93 -14.58 7.19
CA PRO A 313 -3.85 -15.84 7.95
C PRO A 313 -5.05 -16.76 7.63
N ALA A 314 -4.80 -18.08 7.52
CA ALA A 314 -5.78 -19.06 7.05
C ALA A 314 -6.90 -19.34 8.06
N SER A 315 -6.53 -19.44 9.33
CA SER A 315 -7.42 -19.42 10.48
C SER A 315 -6.91 -18.35 11.42
N GLN A 316 -7.79 -17.45 11.84
CA GLN A 316 -7.44 -16.42 12.82
C GLN A 316 -7.83 -16.91 14.21
N PRO A 317 -6.97 -16.74 15.24
CA PRO A 317 -7.35 -17.03 16.62
C PRO A 317 -8.66 -16.32 16.98
N ALA A 318 -9.44 -16.86 17.92
CA ALA A 318 -10.77 -16.34 18.25
C ALA A 318 -10.76 -14.84 18.66
N ARG A 319 -9.67 -14.36 19.26
CA ARG A 319 -9.44 -12.93 19.57
C ARG A 319 -8.96 -12.08 18.38
N MET A 320 -8.50 -12.67 17.28
CA MET A 320 -8.32 -11.95 16.00
C MET A 320 -9.63 -11.77 15.22
N ARG A 321 -10.77 -12.31 15.70
CA ARG A 321 -12.10 -11.93 15.17
C ARG A 321 -12.39 -10.43 15.32
N PHE A 322 -11.67 -9.73 16.18
CA PHE A 322 -11.73 -8.28 16.35
C PHE A 322 -11.04 -7.55 15.19
N PHE A 323 -9.83 -7.99 14.84
CA PHE A 323 -9.16 -7.62 13.58
C PHE A 323 -10.00 -7.98 12.35
N ARG A 324 -10.89 -8.99 12.46
CA ARG A 324 -11.88 -9.29 11.41
C ARG A 324 -12.79 -8.10 11.15
N SER A 325 -13.20 -7.20 12.03
CA SER A 325 -14.10 -6.11 11.61
C SER A 325 -13.39 -5.07 10.73
N ALA A 326 -12.20 -4.62 11.17
CA ALA A 326 -11.35 -3.69 10.44
C ALA A 326 -10.75 -4.29 9.15
N LEU A 327 -10.38 -5.58 9.17
CA LEU A 327 -9.90 -6.32 7.98
C LEU A 327 -11.02 -7.02 7.16
N ALA A 328 -12.26 -7.16 7.67
CA ALA A 328 -13.42 -7.72 6.95
C ALA A 328 -14.30 -6.70 6.26
N GLN A 329 -14.30 -5.43 6.67
CA GLN A 329 -14.56 -4.38 5.67
C GLN A 329 -13.56 -4.47 4.50
N SER A 330 -12.43 -5.13 4.72
CA SER A 330 -11.48 -5.49 3.68
C SER A 330 -11.68 -6.92 3.10
N ILE A 331 -12.60 -7.79 3.54
CA ILE A 331 -12.82 -9.16 3.01
C ILE A 331 -13.25 -9.19 1.52
N GLN A 332 -13.36 -8.05 0.85
CA GLN A 332 -13.17 -7.92 -0.60
C GLN A 332 -11.75 -8.33 -1.09
N PHE A 333 -11.01 -9.21 -0.42
CA PHE A 333 -9.72 -9.75 -0.89
C PHE A 333 -9.88 -10.44 -2.26
N PHE A 334 -11.07 -10.96 -2.55
CA PHE A 334 -11.40 -11.59 -3.84
C PHE A 334 -11.97 -10.62 -4.89
N ARG A 335 -12.27 -9.36 -4.52
CA ARG A 335 -12.85 -8.36 -5.43
C ARG A 335 -11.95 -7.15 -5.67
N SER A 336 -11.09 -6.81 -4.72
CA SER A 336 -10.06 -5.78 -4.91
C SER A 336 -8.90 -6.41 -5.68
N PRO A 337 -8.52 -5.87 -6.84
CA PRO A 337 -7.35 -6.38 -7.55
C PRO A 337 -6.05 -6.10 -6.77
N TYR A 338 -6.07 -5.21 -5.76
CA TYR A 338 -4.90 -4.71 -5.04
C TYR A 338 -4.61 -5.41 -3.70
N CYS A 339 -3.33 -5.60 -3.40
CA CYS A 339 -2.81 -5.93 -2.08
C CYS A 339 -3.21 -4.85 -1.06
N LYS A 340 -3.73 -5.23 0.09
CA LYS A 340 -4.12 -4.25 1.12
C LYS A 340 -2.95 -3.64 1.87
N ILE A 341 -1.79 -4.29 1.81
CA ILE A 341 -0.58 -3.86 2.49
C ILE A 341 0.20 -2.94 1.58
N CYS A 342 0.73 -3.46 0.46
CA CYS A 342 1.53 -2.64 -0.47
C CYS A 342 0.73 -1.88 -1.53
N ARG A 343 -0.60 -2.05 -1.62
CA ARG A 343 -1.46 -1.48 -2.69
C ARG A 343 -1.12 -1.91 -4.12
N VAL A 344 -0.10 -2.75 -4.32
CA VAL A 344 0.25 -3.35 -5.61
C VAL A 344 -0.81 -4.36 -6.03
N GLU A 345 -1.15 -4.40 -7.31
CA GLU A 345 -2.09 -5.38 -7.84
C GLU A 345 -1.61 -6.83 -7.65
N THR A 346 -2.43 -7.65 -7.02
CA THR A 346 -2.09 -9.04 -6.63
C THR A 346 -2.73 -10.10 -7.50
N LEU A 347 -3.77 -9.75 -8.26
CA LEU A 347 -4.52 -10.74 -9.03
C LEU A 347 -4.10 -10.72 -10.49
N GLU A 348 -3.19 -11.63 -10.82
CA GLU A 348 -3.54 -12.53 -11.91
C GLU A 348 -4.86 -13.18 -11.48
N LYS A 349 -5.94 -12.98 -12.25
CA LYS A 349 -7.00 -13.98 -12.28
C LYS A 349 -6.35 -15.22 -12.89
N LEU A 350 -5.52 -15.92 -12.11
CA LEU A 350 -5.25 -17.33 -12.36
C LEU A 350 -6.64 -17.92 -12.44
N LYS A 351 -7.07 -18.23 -13.67
CA LYS A 351 -8.21 -19.10 -13.89
C LYS A 351 -7.96 -20.25 -12.93
N VAL A 352 -8.81 -20.34 -11.92
CA VAL A 352 -8.79 -21.47 -11.00
C VAL A 352 -9.23 -22.62 -11.90
N GLU A 353 -8.28 -23.22 -12.60
CA GLU A 353 -8.45 -24.61 -12.97
C GLU A 353 -8.43 -25.32 -11.61
N ASP A 354 -9.62 -25.81 -11.23
CA ASP A 354 -9.87 -26.68 -10.09
C ASP A 354 -9.13 -28.00 -10.30
N GLY A 355 -7.80 -27.95 -10.36
CA GLY A 355 -6.94 -29.10 -10.19
C GLY A 355 -6.88 -29.43 -8.70
N PRO A 356 -7.18 -30.66 -8.28
CA PRO A 356 -7.04 -31.06 -6.88
C PRO A 356 -5.61 -30.77 -6.40
N PRO A 357 -5.42 -30.41 -5.12
CA PRO A 357 -4.10 -30.17 -4.58
C PRO A 357 -3.26 -31.42 -4.83
N ALA A 358 -2.17 -31.26 -5.61
CA ALA A 358 -1.17 -32.30 -5.72
C ALA A 358 -0.73 -32.66 -4.31
N ARG A 359 -1.00 -33.90 -3.91
CA ARG A 359 -0.43 -34.47 -2.69
C ARG A 359 1.07 -34.43 -2.86
N LEU A 360 1.72 -33.52 -2.13
CA LEU A 360 3.12 -33.66 -1.75
C LEU A 360 3.14 -34.71 -0.62
N ASP A 361 2.90 -35.96 -1.00
CA ASP A 361 3.27 -37.11 -0.18
C ASP A 361 4.73 -37.43 -0.51
N GLU A 362 5.56 -37.41 0.53
CA GLU A 362 6.74 -38.25 0.72
C GLU A 362 7.65 -38.55 -0.49
N GLN A 363 8.66 -37.70 -0.68
CA GLN A 363 9.99 -38.19 -1.06
C GLN A 363 11.03 -37.61 -0.10
N LEU A 364 11.02 -38.14 1.11
CA LEU A 364 12.14 -38.06 2.05
C LEU A 364 12.48 -39.50 2.44
N HIS A 365 13.74 -39.88 2.23
CA HIS A 365 14.40 -41.13 2.64
C HIS A 365 14.05 -42.43 1.91
N GLU A 366 14.83 -42.72 0.87
CA GLU A 366 15.44 -44.05 0.73
C GLU A 366 16.96 -43.86 0.79
N GLU A 367 17.52 -43.91 1.99
CA GLU A 367 18.95 -44.14 2.18
C GLU A 367 19.26 -45.56 1.71
N THR A 368 20.04 -45.68 0.65
CA THR A 368 20.60 -46.95 0.20
C THR A 368 21.73 -47.33 1.17
N PRO A 369 21.65 -48.46 1.90
CA PRO A 369 22.79 -48.93 2.67
C PRO A 369 23.81 -49.53 1.72
N LEU A 370 24.95 -48.85 1.53
CA LEU A 370 26.15 -49.44 0.93
C LEU A 370 26.77 -50.39 1.95
N SER A 371 26.29 -51.63 1.94
CA SER A 371 26.97 -52.77 2.52
C SER A 371 28.02 -53.31 1.54
N GLY A 372 29.26 -53.40 2.05
CA GLY A 372 30.19 -54.48 1.73
C GLY A 372 30.92 -54.43 0.40
N ILE A 373 32.18 -53.95 0.43
CA ILE A 373 33.28 -54.65 -0.25
C ILE A 373 34.50 -54.65 0.67
N ALA A 374 34.71 -55.79 1.33
CA ALA A 374 36.00 -56.22 1.81
C ALA A 374 36.24 -57.62 1.25
N THR A 375 37.08 -57.73 0.20
CA THR A 375 37.83 -58.96 -0.08
C THR A 375 39.08 -58.65 -0.92
N GLN A 376 40.23 -58.76 -0.23
CA GLN A 376 41.54 -59.30 -0.62
C GLN A 376 41.89 -59.50 -2.12
N ALA A 377 43.00 -58.89 -2.53
CA ALA A 377 44.19 -59.58 -3.05
C ALA A 377 45.43 -58.69 -2.82
#